data_AF-A0A7C5ZYP6-F1
#
_entry.id   AF-A0A7C5ZYP6-F1
#
_cell.length_a   1.000
_cell.length_b   1.000
_cell.length_c   1.000
_cell.angle_alpha   90.00
_cell.angle_beta   90.00
_cell.angle_gamma   90.00
#
_symmetry.space_group_name_H-M   'P 1'
#
loop_
_entity.id
_entity.type
_entity.pdbx_description
1 polymer ?
#
loop_
_entity_poly.entity_id
_entity_poly.type
_entity_poly.pdbx_seq_one_letter_code
_entity_poly.pdbx_strand_id
1 'polypeptide(L)' 'MSQEALKTKKYWFTEDDLLVPIDWDYVNSLPNKIKLGLELYMEGRVSIGRAAEIAGLPVTEFDYIRARARIPVRGPDD' A
#
# COMPACT_ATOMS: atom_id res chain seq x y z
N MET A 1 2.00 -10.93 0.52
CA MET A 1 1.19 -10.27 1.58
C MET A 1 -0.18 -10.94 1.62
N SER A 2 -0.79 -11.07 2.80
CA SER A 2 -2.04 -11.84 3.00
C SER A 2 -3.12 -11.01 3.71
N GLN A 3 -4.38 -11.41 3.52
CA GLN A 3 -5.55 -10.85 4.23
C GLN A 3 -5.41 -10.91 5.76
N GLU A 4 -4.57 -11.79 6.30
CA GLU A 4 -4.31 -11.89 7.75
C GLU A 4 -3.66 -10.63 8.32
N ALA A 5 -2.93 -9.86 7.51
CA ALA A 5 -2.34 -8.59 7.93
C ALA A 5 -3.41 -7.53 8.27
N LEU A 6 -4.55 -7.55 7.57
CA LEU A 6 -5.69 -6.67 7.88
C LEU A 6 -6.35 -7.07 9.21
N LYS A 7 -6.49 -8.38 9.45
CA LYS A 7 -7.07 -8.92 10.69
C LYS A 7 -6.22 -8.64 11.94
N THR A 8 -4.92 -8.42 11.77
CA THR A 8 -3.97 -8.19 12.86
C THR A 8 -3.77 -6.70 13.20
N LYS A 9 -4.54 -5.78 12.60
CA LYS A 9 -4.38 -4.31 12.73
C LYS A 9 -2.95 -3.85 12.39
N LYS A 10 -2.29 -4.54 11.47
CA LYS A 10 -0.93 -4.23 11.03
C LYS A 10 -0.87 -2.95 10.20
N TYR A 11 -1.97 -2.61 9.53
CA TYR A 11 -2.07 -1.47 8.64
C TYR A 11 -2.84 -0.31 9.26
N TRP A 12 -2.61 0.90 8.77
CA TRP A 12 -3.31 2.10 9.25
C TRP A 12 -4.79 2.15 8.85
N PHE A 13 -5.24 1.21 8.01
CA PHE A 13 -6.63 1.04 7.61
C PHE A 13 -7.09 -0.40 7.92
N THR A 14 -8.41 -0.54 8.00
CA THR A 14 -9.14 -1.79 8.24
C THR A 14 -9.89 -2.23 6.99
N GLU A 15 -10.54 -3.40 7.02
CA GLU A 15 -11.39 -3.86 5.90
C GLU A 15 -12.59 -2.92 5.67
N ASP A 16 -13.13 -2.30 6.73
CA ASP A 16 -14.28 -1.40 6.65
C ASP A 16 -13.94 -0.07 5.95
N ASP A 17 -12.66 0.32 5.94
CA ASP A 17 -12.18 1.52 5.25
C ASP A 17 -12.05 1.30 3.72
N LEU A 18 -12.12 0.05 3.26
CA LEU A 18 -11.93 -0.31 1.87
C LEU A 18 -13.25 -0.30 1.09
N LEU A 19 -13.34 0.55 0.07
CA LEU A 19 -14.45 0.51 -0.89
C LEU A 19 -14.50 -0.81 -1.68
N VAL A 20 -13.34 -1.42 -1.91
CA VAL A 20 -13.16 -2.71 -2.58
C VAL A 20 -11.98 -3.45 -1.96
N PRO A 21 -11.99 -4.79 -1.91
CA PRO A 21 -10.85 -5.55 -1.38
C PRO A 21 -9.56 -5.28 -2.15
N ILE A 22 -8.44 -5.24 -1.41
CA ILE A 22 -7.08 -5.15 -1.98
C ILE A 22 -6.85 -6.31 -2.95
N ASP A 23 -6.27 -5.98 -4.11
CA ASP A 23 -5.86 -6.96 -5.11
C ASP A 23 -4.50 -7.57 -4.72
N TRP A 24 -4.55 -8.53 -3.78
CA TRP A 24 -3.35 -9.19 -3.26
C TRP A 24 -2.60 -9.99 -4.32
N ASP A 25 -3.29 -10.53 -5.33
CA ASP A 25 -2.67 -11.25 -6.44
C ASP A 25 -1.82 -10.31 -7.29
N TYR A 26 -2.36 -9.13 -7.62
CA TYR A 26 -1.58 -8.08 -8.26
C TYR A 26 -0.38 -7.65 -7.39
N VAL A 27 -0.60 -7.36 -6.10
CA VAL A 27 0.49 -6.99 -5.18
C VAL A 27 1.59 -8.05 -5.17
N ASN A 28 1.24 -9.33 -5.08
CA ASN A 28 2.21 -10.42 -5.02
C ASN A 28 3.00 -10.60 -6.33
N SER A 29 2.41 -10.21 -7.47
CA SER A 29 3.06 -10.22 -8.80
C SER A 29 4.12 -9.12 -8.97
N LEU A 30 4.12 -8.09 -8.12
CA LEU A 30 5.04 -6.96 -8.25
C LEU A 30 6.48 -7.32 -7.85
N PRO A 31 7.47 -6.59 -8.40
CA PRO A 31 8.86 -6.62 -7.94
C PRO A 31 8.99 -6.38 -6.43
N ASN A 32 9.98 -7.04 -5.80
CA ASN A 32 10.16 -7.00 -4.35
C ASN A 32 10.33 -5.58 -3.78
N LYS A 33 11.02 -4.68 -4.50
CA LYS A 33 11.18 -3.27 -4.07
C LYS A 33 9.85 -2.52 -3.99
N ILE A 34 8.96 -2.76 -4.96
CA ILE A 34 7.65 -2.12 -5.01
C ILE A 34 6.75 -2.68 -3.90
N LYS A 35 6.77 -4.01 -3.70
CA LYS A 35 6.05 -4.65 -2.57
C LYS A 35 6.48 -4.08 -1.22
N LEU A 36 7.78 -3.92 -1.00
CA LEU A 36 8.30 -3.32 0.22
C LEU A 36 7.81 -1.87 0.42
N GLY A 37 7.84 -1.05 -0.64
CA GLY A 37 7.32 0.30 -0.58
C GLY A 37 5.83 0.33 -0.20
N LEU A 38 5.01 -0.52 -0.85
CA LEU A 38 3.58 -0.64 -0.54
C LEU A 38 3.35 -1.13 0.90
N GLU A 39 4.10 -2.13 1.36
CA GLU A 39 3.97 -2.65 2.72
C GLU A 39 4.28 -1.59 3.77
N LEU A 40 5.41 -0.88 3.65
CA LEU A 40 5.78 0.19 4.58
C LEU A 40 4.78 1.35 4.58
N TYR A 41 4.22 1.67 3.41
CA TYR A 41 3.15 2.65 3.28
C TYR A 41 1.88 2.19 4.02
N MET A 42 1.42 0.96 3.78
CA MET A 42 0.24 0.41 4.43
C MET A 42 0.41 0.23 5.95
N GLU A 43 1.63 -0.05 6.42
CA GLU A 43 1.99 -0.09 7.85
C GLU A 43 2.04 1.32 8.49
N GLY A 44 1.93 2.40 7.70
CA GLY A 44 1.96 3.78 8.18
C GLY A 44 3.35 4.24 8.60
N ARG A 45 4.39 3.45 8.30
CA ARG A 45 5.77 3.72 8.69
C ARG A 45 6.43 4.81 7.86
N VAL A 46 5.91 5.06 6.66
CA VAL A 46 6.44 6.06 5.72
C VAL A 46 5.30 6.75 4.98
N SER A 47 5.55 8.00 4.56
CA SER A 47 4.66 8.71 3.63
C SER A 47 4.69 8.07 2.23
N ILE A 48 3.71 8.41 1.38
CA ILE A 48 3.65 7.92 0.00
C ILE A 48 4.90 8.31 -0.81
N GLY A 49 5.42 9.53 -0.59
CA GLY A 49 6.64 9.99 -1.26
C GLY A 49 7.85 9.14 -0.88
N ARG A 50 8.02 8.86 0.42
CA ARG A 50 9.13 8.03 0.91
C ARG A 50 8.97 6.56 0.49
N ALA A 51 7.75 6.05 0.41
CA ALA A 51 7.49 4.71 -0.14
C ALA A 51 7.88 4.61 -1.62
N ALA A 52 7.58 5.64 -2.42
CA ALA A 52 7.97 5.70 -3.83
C ALA A 52 9.49 5.74 -4.00
N GLU A 53 10.20 6.52 -3.18
CA GLU A 53 11.67 6.53 -3.15
C GLU A 53 12.26 5.14 -2.86
N ILE A 54 11.72 4.41 -1.89
CA ILE A 54 12.13 3.03 -1.54
C ILE A 54 11.86 2.07 -2.72
N ALA A 55 10.72 2.24 -3.38
CA ALA A 55 10.36 1.46 -4.57
C ALA A 55 11.24 1.81 -5.79
N GLY A 56 11.96 2.93 -5.76
CA GLY A 56 12.77 3.43 -6.88
C GLY A 56 11.93 4.00 -8.02
N LEU A 57 10.77 4.59 -7.70
CA LEU A 57 9.81 5.10 -8.67
C LEU A 57 9.49 6.58 -8.41
N PRO A 58 9.09 7.35 -9.44
CA PRO A 58 8.40 8.61 -9.25
C PRO A 58 7.13 8.42 -8.40
N VAL A 59 6.81 9.41 -7.56
CA VAL A 59 5.64 9.34 -6.66
C VAL A 59 4.34 9.06 -7.43
N THR A 60 4.17 9.69 -8.59
CA THR A 60 2.98 9.49 -9.44
C THR A 60 2.87 8.05 -9.96
N GLU A 61 3.98 7.43 -10.37
CA GLU A 61 3.97 6.03 -10.83
C GLU A 61 3.68 5.06 -9.69
N PHE A 62 4.28 5.31 -8.53
CA PHE A 62 4.00 4.53 -7.33
C PHE A 62 2.53 4.65 -6.91
N ASP A 63 1.95 5.86 -7.00
CA ASP A 63 0.54 6.11 -6.69
C ASP A 63 -0.40 5.36 -7.66
N TYR A 64 -0.07 5.30 -8.95
CA TYR A 64 -0.82 4.46 -9.91
C TYR A 64 -0.77 2.97 -9.54
N ILE A 65 0.39 2.47 -9.11
CA ILE A 65 0.52 1.07 -8.68
C ILE A 65 -0.32 0.83 -7.42
N ARG A 66 -0.26 1.72 -6.43
CA ARG A 66 -1.09 1.68 -5.21
C ARG A 66 -2.57 1.66 -5.57
N ALA A 67 -3.01 2.57 -6.45
CA ALA A 67 -4.40 2.66 -6.89
C ALA A 67 -4.86 1.38 -7.61
N ARG A 68 -4.01 0.83 -8.48
CA ARG A 68 -4.29 -0.44 -9.17
C ARG A 68 -4.37 -1.63 -8.21
N ALA A 69 -3.53 -1.64 -7.17
CA ALA A 69 -3.59 -2.59 -6.07
C ALA A 69 -4.81 -2.38 -5.14
N ARG A 70 -5.59 -1.31 -5.35
CA ARG A 70 -6.75 -0.91 -4.53
C ARG A 70 -6.39 -0.61 -3.08
N ILE A 71 -5.15 -0.19 -2.85
CA ILE A 71 -4.68 0.25 -1.53
C ILE A 71 -5.16 1.69 -1.31
N PRO A 72 -5.76 2.05 -0.17
CA PRO A 72 -6.32 3.40 0.03
C PRO A 72 -5.25 4.49 0.10
N VAL A 73 -5.65 5.74 -0.14
CA VAL A 73 -4.81 6.92 0.14
C VAL A 73 -5.05 7.33 1.59
N ARG A 74 -3.97 7.47 2.34
CA ARG A 74 -4.00 8.13 3.64
C ARG A 74 -4.31 9.62 3.43
N GLY A 75 -5.45 10.07 3.97
CA GLY A 75 -5.88 11.46 3.88
C GLY A 75 -4.94 12.41 4.62
N PRO A 76 -5.06 13.73 4.38
CA PRO A 76 -4.19 14.74 4.99
C PRO A 76 -4.43 14.99 6.50
N ASP A 77 -5.49 14.45 7.08
CA ASP A 77 -5.92 14.74 8.46
C ASP A 77 -5.40 13.74 9.52
N ASP A 78 -4.27 13.08 9.24
CA ASP A 78 -3.80 11.88 9.96
C ASP A 78 -2.33 11.96 10.44
#